data_AF-A0A519XUI5-F1
#
_entry.id   AF-A0A519XUI5-F1
#
_cell.length_a   1.000
_cell.length_b   1.000
_cell.length_c   1.000
_cell.angle_alpha   90.00
_cell.angle_beta   90.00
_cell.angle_gamma   90.00
#
_symmetry.space_group_name_H-M   'P 1'
#
loop_
_entity.id
_entity.type
_entity.pdbx_description
1 polymer ?
#
loop_
_entity_poly.entity_id
_entity_poly.type
_entity_poly.pdbx_seq_one_letter_code
_entity_poly.pdbx_strand_id
1 'polypeptide(L)'
;MARGAAPRHPERTRSMKKSLALSLLLAAALAQNAGAQAPAWPAITQQNRPWTRWWWEGSAVNPQDLTHLLTQYEQAGLGGVEITAIYGVKGAENQFIDFISPKWLDVLGHTLAEGKRLGLGVDMAQASGWPFGGPWVTPADACKYVAYQTYALKGGEQLTEKVSFMQKPISTAIGHKIDIKQLKDPVATNAGLQALALEQVRFEKPLPLQALMAYPATGPAIDLTAKVYASGKLDWTAPAVQSSLPLAYTLAVRSIAGPVAG
;
A
#
# COMPACT_ATOMS: atom_id res chain seq x y z
N MET A 1 -50.76 -89.64 -43.58
CA MET A 1 -50.96 -88.78 -42.40
C MET A 1 -50.01 -87.60 -42.49
N ALA A 2 -50.55 -86.39 -42.59
CA ALA A 2 -49.82 -85.14 -42.79
C ALA A 2 -49.09 -84.68 -41.52
N ARG A 3 -47.90 -84.08 -41.67
CA ARG A 3 -47.38 -83.04 -40.76
C ARG A 3 -46.79 -81.91 -41.60
N GLY A 4 -47.26 -80.70 -41.32
CA GLY A 4 -47.12 -79.51 -42.15
C GLY A 4 -45.74 -78.84 -42.11
N ALA A 5 -45.53 -78.02 -43.13
CA ALA A 5 -44.40 -77.12 -43.31
C ALA A 5 -44.45 -75.93 -42.34
N ALA A 6 -43.30 -75.49 -41.85
CA ALA A 6 -43.10 -74.16 -41.27
C ALA A 6 -42.52 -73.23 -42.35
N PRO A 7 -43.03 -72.00 -42.53
CA PRO A 7 -42.51 -71.07 -43.53
C PRO A 7 -41.17 -70.46 -43.06
N ARG A 8 -40.15 -70.51 -43.92
CA ARG A 8 -38.89 -69.78 -43.72
C ARG A 8 -39.12 -68.32 -44.09
N HIS A 9 -39.09 -67.41 -43.11
CA HIS A 9 -39.10 -65.97 -43.33
C HIS A 9 -37.72 -65.47 -43.81
N PRO A 10 -37.57 -64.86 -45.01
CA PRO A 10 -36.29 -64.33 -45.48
C PRO A 10 -36.01 -62.86 -45.12
N GLU A 11 -36.90 -62.15 -44.42
CA GLU A 11 -36.84 -60.68 -44.37
C GLU A 11 -36.01 -60.05 -43.23
N ARG A 12 -35.65 -60.81 -42.20
CA ARG A 12 -35.07 -60.24 -40.96
C ARG A 12 -33.64 -59.69 -41.12
N THR A 13 -32.84 -60.33 -41.98
CA THR A 13 -31.40 -60.01 -42.15
C THR A 13 -31.16 -58.77 -43.01
N ARG A 14 -32.03 -58.48 -43.99
CA ARG A 14 -31.91 -57.28 -44.85
C ARG A 14 -32.32 -56.01 -44.12
N SER A 15 -33.31 -56.10 -43.23
CA SER A 15 -33.76 -55.00 -42.37
C SER A 15 -32.69 -54.63 -41.33
N MET A 16 -32.10 -55.62 -40.64
CA MET A 16 -31.00 -55.38 -39.68
C MET A 16 -29.77 -54.73 -40.32
N LYS A 17 -29.40 -55.09 -41.55
CA LYS A 17 -28.26 -54.47 -42.26
C LYS A 17 -28.53 -53.01 -42.64
N LYS A 18 -29.76 -52.66 -43.00
CA LYS A 18 -30.18 -51.28 -43.28
C LYS A 18 -30.25 -50.44 -42.01
N SER A 19 -30.78 -50.99 -40.91
CA SER A 19 -30.81 -50.33 -39.61
C SER A 19 -29.41 -50.09 -39.07
N LEU A 20 -28.50 -51.07 -39.18
CA LEU A 20 -27.12 -50.93 -38.73
C LEU A 20 -26.34 -49.91 -39.58
N ALA A 21 -26.54 -49.89 -40.90
CA ALA A 21 -25.94 -48.89 -41.78
C ALA A 21 -26.46 -47.47 -41.49
N LEU A 22 -27.75 -47.32 -41.20
CA LEU A 22 -28.36 -46.05 -40.84
C LEU A 22 -27.87 -45.56 -39.46
N SER A 23 -27.72 -46.47 -38.48
CA SER A 23 -27.13 -46.16 -37.17
C SER A 23 -25.66 -45.75 -37.27
N LEU A 24 -24.87 -46.41 -38.14
CA LEU A 24 -23.47 -46.05 -38.40
C LEU A 24 -23.35 -44.68 -39.10
N LEU A 25 -24.22 -44.38 -40.06
CA LEU A 25 -24.28 -43.07 -40.72
C LEU A 25 -24.69 -41.96 -39.75
N LEU A 26 -25.64 -42.23 -38.86
CA LEU A 26 -26.08 -41.26 -37.85
C LEU A 26 -24.98 -41.02 -36.78
N ALA A 27 -24.27 -42.07 -36.37
CA ALA A 27 -23.13 -41.95 -35.46
C ALA A 27 -21.95 -41.19 -36.10
N ALA A 28 -21.68 -41.39 -37.39
CA ALA A 28 -20.66 -40.63 -38.12
C ALA A 28 -21.03 -39.16 -38.29
N ALA A 29 -22.32 -38.84 -38.51
CA ALA A 29 -22.80 -37.45 -38.59
C ALA A 29 -22.75 -36.73 -37.23
N LEU A 30 -23.01 -37.44 -36.13
CA LEU A 30 -22.87 -36.89 -34.77
C LEU A 30 -21.40 -36.69 -34.36
N ALA A 31 -20.48 -37.53 -34.84
CA ALA A 31 -19.06 -37.41 -34.57
C ALA A 31 -18.41 -36.20 -35.28
N GLN A 32 -18.94 -35.78 -36.43
CA GLN A 32 -18.44 -34.57 -37.13
C GLN A 32 -18.75 -33.27 -36.39
N ASN A 33 -19.77 -33.25 -35.53
CA ASN A 33 -20.12 -32.10 -34.70
C ASN A 33 -19.46 -32.10 -33.31
N ALA A 34 -18.64 -33.11 -32.99
CA ALA A 34 -17.96 -33.25 -31.71
C ALA A 34 -16.55 -32.64 -31.66
N GLY A 35 -16.17 -31.87 -32.70
CA GLY A 35 -15.06 -30.93 -32.58
C GLY A 35 -15.52 -29.78 -31.71
N ALA A 36 -15.35 -29.87 -30.38
CA ALA A 36 -15.51 -28.72 -29.51
C ALA A 36 -14.58 -27.62 -30.05
N GLN A 37 -15.16 -26.60 -30.68
CA GLN A 37 -14.42 -25.45 -31.17
C GLN A 37 -13.71 -24.87 -29.95
N ALA A 38 -12.39 -25.03 -29.88
CA ALA A 38 -11.62 -24.42 -28.80
C ALA A 38 -11.99 -22.93 -28.78
N PRO A 39 -12.34 -22.34 -27.62
CA PRO A 39 -12.69 -20.94 -27.59
C PRO A 39 -11.54 -20.14 -28.22
N ALA A 40 -11.86 -19.37 -29.26
CA ALA A 40 -10.87 -18.53 -29.91
C ALA A 40 -10.48 -17.44 -28.91
N TRP A 41 -9.27 -17.55 -28.36
CA TRP A 41 -8.72 -16.52 -27.50
C TRP A 41 -8.57 -15.22 -28.30
N PRO A 42 -8.94 -14.06 -27.73
CA PRO A 42 -8.73 -12.78 -28.39
C PRO A 42 -7.23 -12.56 -28.65
N ALA A 43 -6.92 -11.71 -29.63
CA ALA A 43 -5.55 -11.29 -29.88
C ALA A 43 -4.95 -10.69 -28.59
N ILE A 44 -3.79 -11.19 -28.16
CA ILE A 44 -3.08 -10.68 -27.00
C ILE A 44 -2.57 -9.28 -27.36
N THR A 45 -3.08 -8.27 -26.66
CA THR A 45 -2.58 -6.91 -26.72
C THR A 45 -1.57 -6.66 -25.61
N GLN A 46 -0.88 -5.52 -25.66
CA GLN A 46 0.00 -5.05 -24.57
C GLN A 46 -0.71 -5.07 -23.20
N GLN A 47 -2.00 -4.69 -23.15
CA GLN A 47 -2.79 -4.65 -21.92
C GLN A 47 -3.08 -6.03 -21.33
N ASN A 48 -2.93 -7.09 -22.14
CA ASN A 48 -3.12 -8.48 -21.69
C ASN A 48 -1.82 -9.11 -21.16
N ARG A 49 -0.66 -8.47 -21.36
CA ARG A 49 0.62 -8.96 -20.86
C ARG A 49 0.84 -8.50 -19.40
N PRO A 50 1.50 -9.31 -18.56
CA PRO A 50 1.82 -8.92 -17.19
C PRO A 50 2.82 -7.77 -17.16
N TRP A 51 2.79 -6.99 -16.08
CA TRP A 51 3.73 -5.89 -15.83
C TRP A 51 4.58 -6.21 -14.62
N THR A 52 5.72 -5.53 -14.50
CA THR A 52 6.59 -5.63 -13.32
C THR A 52 6.74 -4.29 -12.62
N ARG A 53 6.84 -4.33 -11.29
CA ARG A 53 7.37 -3.19 -10.54
C ARG A 53 8.87 -3.13 -10.75
N TRP A 54 9.38 -1.93 -11.03
CA TRP A 54 10.77 -1.71 -11.38
C TRP A 54 11.37 -0.66 -10.45
N TRP A 55 12.09 -1.14 -9.45
CA TRP A 55 12.75 -0.29 -8.47
C TRP A 55 13.99 0.34 -9.07
N TRP A 56 14.11 1.65 -8.84
CA TRP A 56 15.25 2.46 -9.23
C TRP A 56 15.93 2.92 -7.94
N GLU A 57 16.73 2.05 -7.33
CA GLU A 57 17.43 2.32 -6.08
C GLU A 57 18.44 3.45 -6.26
N GLY A 58 18.27 4.54 -5.51
CA GLY A 58 19.04 5.78 -5.66
C GLY A 58 18.91 6.42 -7.05
N SER A 59 17.94 5.95 -7.85
CA SER A 59 17.88 6.20 -9.29
C SER A 59 19.22 6.03 -10.00
N ALA A 60 20.02 5.04 -9.57
CA ALA A 60 21.33 4.73 -10.13
C ALA A 60 21.20 4.00 -11.48
N VAL A 61 20.55 4.66 -12.45
CA VAL A 61 20.24 4.13 -13.77
C VAL A 61 20.97 4.90 -14.86
N ASN A 62 21.14 4.29 -16.03
CA ASN A 62 21.72 4.92 -17.20
C ASN A 62 21.02 4.46 -18.49
N PRO A 63 21.04 5.27 -19.57
CA PRO A 63 20.32 4.95 -20.81
C PRO A 63 20.66 3.59 -21.43
N GLN A 64 21.93 3.18 -21.37
CA GLN A 64 22.39 1.91 -21.95
C GLN A 64 21.73 0.73 -21.26
N ASP A 65 21.77 0.69 -19.93
CA ASP A 65 21.19 -0.41 -19.16
C ASP A 65 19.65 -0.38 -19.21
N LEU A 66 19.04 0.81 -19.24
CA LEU A 66 17.59 0.95 -19.40
C LEU A 66 17.11 0.36 -20.74
N THR A 67 17.78 0.69 -21.85
CA THR A 67 17.50 0.09 -23.17
C THR A 67 17.67 -1.43 -23.15
N HIS A 68 18.76 -1.91 -22.55
CA HIS A 68 19.05 -3.33 -22.47
C HIS A 68 17.99 -4.09 -21.66
N LEU A 69 17.63 -3.60 -20.47
CA LEU A 69 16.65 -4.22 -19.59
C LEU A 69 15.24 -4.20 -20.18
N LEU A 70 14.79 -3.06 -20.74
CA LEU A 70 13.47 -2.99 -21.39
C LEU A 70 13.38 -3.95 -22.58
N THR A 71 14.45 -4.09 -23.36
CA THR A 71 14.49 -5.06 -24.47
C THR A 71 14.35 -6.50 -23.95
N GLN A 72 15.04 -6.84 -22.85
CA GLN A 72 14.89 -8.17 -22.23
C GLN A 72 13.49 -8.40 -21.66
N TYR A 73 12.89 -7.38 -21.05
CA TYR A 73 11.52 -7.45 -20.52
C TYR A 73 10.47 -7.69 -21.60
N GLU A 74 10.61 -7.00 -22.75
CA GLU A 74 9.75 -7.24 -23.92
C GLU A 74 9.91 -8.68 -24.42
N GLN A 75 11.16 -9.16 -24.58
CA GLN A 75 11.47 -10.52 -25.02
C GLN A 75 10.95 -11.60 -24.05
N ALA A 76 10.91 -11.29 -22.76
CA ALA A 76 10.33 -12.14 -21.72
C ALA A 76 8.78 -12.14 -21.73
N GLY A 77 8.15 -11.30 -22.55
CA GLY A 77 6.70 -11.22 -22.69
C GLY A 77 6.00 -10.23 -21.75
N LEU A 78 6.73 -9.31 -21.12
CA LEU A 78 6.12 -8.25 -20.31
C LEU A 78 5.40 -7.21 -21.20
N GLY A 79 4.36 -6.61 -20.63
CA GLY A 79 3.55 -5.55 -21.25
C GLY A 79 3.93 -4.15 -20.78
N GLY A 80 4.73 -4.05 -19.73
CA GLY A 80 5.16 -2.77 -19.19
C GLY A 80 5.86 -2.87 -17.83
N VAL A 81 6.27 -1.70 -17.35
CA VAL A 81 6.99 -1.49 -16.10
C VAL A 81 6.34 -0.37 -15.29
N GLU A 82 6.35 -0.49 -13.97
CA GLU A 82 5.99 0.59 -13.03
C GLU A 82 7.27 1.08 -12.33
N ILE A 83 7.73 2.28 -12.67
CA ILE A 83 8.94 2.87 -12.09
C ILE A 83 8.65 3.30 -10.65
N THR A 84 9.48 2.83 -9.72
CA THR A 84 9.48 3.28 -8.32
C THR A 84 10.89 3.77 -7.95
N ALA A 85 11.10 5.08 -7.99
CA ALA A 85 12.34 5.69 -7.50
C ALA A 85 12.39 5.56 -5.96
N ILE A 86 13.41 4.87 -5.45
CA ILE A 86 13.50 4.51 -4.03
C ILE A 86 14.90 4.80 -3.49
N TYR A 87 15.08 4.65 -2.18
CA TYR A 87 16.35 4.86 -1.48
C TYR A 87 17.54 4.18 -2.17
N GLY A 88 18.74 4.69 -1.87
CA GLY A 88 19.98 4.26 -2.50
C GLY A 88 20.52 2.91 -2.03
N VAL A 89 21.36 2.30 -2.87
CA VAL A 89 22.21 1.16 -2.48
C VAL A 89 23.52 1.67 -1.88
N LYS A 90 23.84 1.22 -0.66
CA LYS A 90 25.09 1.58 0.01
C LYS A 90 26.31 1.21 -0.85
N GLY A 91 27.23 2.15 -1.02
CA GLY A 91 28.43 2.01 -1.84
C GLY A 91 28.26 2.41 -3.31
N ALA A 92 27.05 2.77 -3.75
CA ALA A 92 26.75 3.25 -5.09
C ALA A 92 26.38 4.75 -5.11
N GLU A 93 26.67 5.50 -4.05
CA GLU A 93 26.22 6.88 -3.86
C GLU A 93 26.70 7.83 -4.97
N ASN A 94 27.87 7.55 -5.56
CA ASN A 94 28.41 8.32 -6.69
C ASN A 94 27.62 8.14 -8.00
N GLN A 95 26.72 7.17 -8.08
CA GLN A 95 25.86 6.91 -9.23
C GLN A 95 24.45 7.47 -9.05
N PHE A 96 24.11 7.94 -7.85
CA PHE A 96 22.75 8.38 -7.55
C PHE A 96 22.35 9.57 -8.43
N ILE A 97 21.07 9.58 -8.77
CA ILE A 97 20.44 10.68 -9.48
C ILE A 97 19.34 11.21 -8.57
N ASP A 98 19.44 12.49 -8.23
CA ASP A 98 18.41 13.15 -7.43
C ASP A 98 17.07 13.06 -8.15
N PHE A 99 16.07 12.51 -7.46
CA PHE A 99 14.71 12.37 -7.97
C PHE A 99 14.20 13.74 -8.44
N ILE A 100 13.48 13.78 -9.58
CA ILE A 100 12.98 15.00 -10.24
C ILE A 100 14.03 16.06 -10.65
N SER A 101 15.34 15.76 -10.53
CA SER A 101 16.38 16.60 -11.13
C SER A 101 16.31 16.58 -12.66
N PRO A 102 16.90 17.56 -13.37
CA PRO A 102 16.96 17.54 -14.83
C PRO A 102 17.52 16.22 -15.40
N LYS A 103 18.61 15.70 -14.81
CA LYS A 103 19.20 14.41 -15.20
C LYS A 103 18.22 13.24 -15.00
N TRP A 104 17.43 13.27 -13.93
CA TRP A 104 16.40 12.26 -13.68
C TRP A 104 15.28 12.30 -14.72
N LEU A 105 14.85 13.51 -15.09
CA LEU A 105 13.85 13.71 -16.14
C LEU A 105 14.37 13.26 -17.52
N ASP A 106 15.66 13.44 -17.80
CA ASP A 106 16.28 12.97 -19.04
C ASP A 106 16.27 11.43 -19.13
N VAL A 107 16.64 10.72 -18.05
CA VAL A 107 16.60 9.24 -18.05
C VAL A 107 15.17 8.70 -18.04
N LEU A 108 14.23 9.40 -17.42
CA LEU A 108 12.81 9.08 -17.56
C LEU A 108 12.35 9.26 -19.02
N GLY A 109 12.72 10.37 -19.67
CA GLY A 109 12.43 10.63 -21.07
C GLY A 109 12.97 9.56 -22.00
N HIS A 110 14.21 9.11 -21.78
CA HIS A 110 14.80 7.96 -22.48
C HIS A 110 13.99 6.68 -22.27
N THR A 111 13.61 6.39 -21.01
CA THR A 111 12.81 5.21 -20.66
C THR A 111 11.45 5.20 -21.35
N LEU A 112 10.77 6.35 -21.41
CA LEU A 112 9.49 6.51 -22.10
C LEU A 112 9.63 6.31 -23.61
N ALA A 113 10.70 6.84 -24.22
CA ALA A 113 10.98 6.67 -25.64
C ALA A 113 11.23 5.18 -25.99
N GLU A 114 12.00 4.48 -25.16
CA GLU A 114 12.28 3.05 -25.33
C GLU A 114 11.03 2.19 -25.09
N GLY A 115 10.23 2.52 -24.08
CA GLY A 115 8.93 1.87 -23.87
C GLY A 115 8.04 1.97 -25.11
N LYS A 116 7.92 3.17 -25.69
CA LYS A 116 7.19 3.39 -26.95
C LYS A 116 7.79 2.57 -28.11
N ARG A 117 9.11 2.55 -28.27
CA ARG A 117 9.81 1.80 -29.34
C ARG A 117 9.52 0.30 -29.26
N LEU A 118 9.44 -0.25 -28.05
CA LEU A 118 9.24 -1.68 -27.79
C LEU A 118 7.76 -2.08 -27.65
N GLY A 119 6.84 -1.12 -27.63
CA GLY A 119 5.43 -1.39 -27.33
C GLY A 119 5.19 -1.81 -25.87
N LEU A 120 6.05 -1.35 -24.95
CA LEU A 120 5.90 -1.50 -23.51
C LEU A 120 5.21 -0.27 -22.92
N GLY A 121 4.35 -0.51 -21.94
CA GLY A 121 3.80 0.55 -21.10
C GLY A 121 4.79 0.96 -20.02
N VAL A 122 4.77 2.23 -19.66
CA VAL A 122 5.56 2.77 -18.56
C VAL A 122 4.60 3.54 -17.66
N ASP A 123 4.52 3.09 -16.42
CA ASP A 123 3.80 3.78 -15.34
C ASP A 123 4.79 4.17 -14.24
N MET A 124 4.34 4.99 -13.30
CA MET A 124 5.18 5.52 -12.23
C MET A 124 4.39 5.68 -10.94
N ALA A 125 5.05 5.40 -9.81
CA ALA A 125 4.51 5.75 -8.50
C ALA A 125 4.29 7.28 -8.38
N GLN A 126 3.30 7.67 -7.56
CA GLN A 126 2.88 9.07 -7.42
C GLN A 126 3.95 10.01 -6.84
N ALA A 127 4.95 9.45 -6.17
CA ALA A 127 6.10 10.16 -5.61
C ALA A 127 7.35 9.25 -5.63
N SER A 128 8.41 9.65 -4.92
CA SER A 128 9.56 8.78 -4.68
C SER A 128 9.17 7.65 -3.71
N GLY A 129 8.82 6.48 -4.23
CA GLY A 129 8.59 5.29 -3.42
C GLY A 129 7.34 5.37 -2.54
N TRP A 130 7.35 4.57 -1.48
CA TRP A 130 6.29 4.54 -0.46
C TRP A 130 6.92 4.68 0.93
N PRO A 131 6.32 5.44 1.87
CA PRO A 131 5.06 6.19 1.76
C PRO A 131 5.18 7.43 0.87
N PHE A 132 4.05 7.91 0.33
CA PHE A 132 4.06 9.10 -0.51
C PHE A 132 4.33 10.35 0.30
N GLY A 133 5.32 11.12 -0.15
CA GLY A 133 5.76 12.36 0.48
C GLY A 133 6.77 13.08 -0.40
N GLY A 134 7.31 14.16 0.13
CA GLY A 134 8.36 14.93 -0.53
C GLY A 134 8.67 16.23 0.23
N PRO A 135 9.75 16.92 -0.12
CA PRO A 135 10.17 18.16 0.55
C PRO A 135 9.14 19.30 0.43
N TRP A 136 8.18 19.19 -0.49
CA TRP A 136 7.06 20.13 -0.64
C TRP A 136 5.92 19.91 0.38
N VAL A 137 5.91 18.79 1.12
CA VAL A 137 4.89 18.51 2.14
C VAL A 137 5.30 19.18 3.46
N THR A 138 4.53 20.18 3.88
CA THR A 138 4.82 20.91 5.11
C THR A 138 4.39 20.12 6.36
N PRO A 139 4.91 20.44 7.55
CA PRO A 139 4.40 19.90 8.81
C PRO A 139 2.90 20.08 9.03
N ALA A 140 2.29 21.10 8.42
CA ALA A 140 0.85 21.35 8.54
C ALA A 140 0.03 20.35 7.72
N ASP A 141 0.55 19.88 6.59
CA ASP A 141 -0.15 19.01 5.63
C ASP A 141 0.19 17.53 5.79
N ALA A 142 1.30 17.22 6.46
CA ALA A 142 1.73 15.85 6.68
C ALA A 142 0.76 15.04 7.56
N CYS A 143 0.91 13.72 7.50
CA CYS A 143 0.17 12.80 8.35
C CYS A 143 0.38 13.12 9.83
N LYS A 144 -0.73 13.17 10.56
CA LYS A 144 -0.78 13.40 12.01
C LYS A 144 -1.28 12.14 12.69
N TYR A 145 -0.90 11.96 13.95
CA TYR A 145 -1.50 10.92 14.79
C TYR A 145 -2.15 11.54 16.03
N VAL A 146 -3.01 10.77 16.69
CA VAL A 146 -3.59 11.17 17.96
C VAL A 146 -2.71 10.61 19.09
N ALA A 147 -2.17 11.52 19.89
CA ALA A 147 -1.51 11.17 21.14
C ALA A 147 -2.47 11.40 22.31
N TYR A 148 -2.39 10.54 23.32
CA TYR A 148 -3.13 10.74 24.56
C TYR A 148 -2.35 10.35 25.79
N GLN A 149 -2.70 11.00 26.90
CA GLN A 149 -2.23 10.70 28.24
C GLN A 149 -3.43 10.72 29.18
N THR A 150 -3.41 9.80 30.15
CA THR A 150 -4.45 9.67 31.17
C THR A 150 -3.90 10.08 32.52
N TYR A 151 -4.62 10.94 33.23
CA TYR A 151 -4.35 11.21 34.65
C TYR A 151 -5.46 10.63 35.53
N ALA A 152 -5.05 10.29 36.75
CA ALA A 152 -5.84 9.68 37.79
C ALA A 152 -6.05 10.69 38.92
N LEU A 153 -7.30 11.01 39.26
CA LEU A 153 -7.62 11.88 40.41
C LEU A 153 -8.66 11.24 41.32
N LYS A 154 -8.52 11.48 42.62
CA LYS A 154 -9.59 11.21 43.60
C LYS A 154 -10.50 12.43 43.74
N GLY A 155 -11.72 12.20 44.21
CA GLY A 155 -12.66 13.30 44.50
C GLY A 155 -12.07 14.25 45.55
N GLY A 156 -12.22 15.55 45.31
CA GLY A 156 -11.64 16.63 46.13
C GLY A 156 -10.19 17.01 45.77
N GLU A 157 -9.51 16.24 44.91
CA GLU A 157 -8.13 16.55 44.50
C GLU A 157 -8.09 17.48 43.28
N GLN A 158 -7.02 18.27 43.19
CA GLN A 158 -6.65 19.02 41.99
C GLN A 158 -5.43 18.34 41.34
N LEU A 159 -5.37 18.32 40.00
CA LEU A 159 -4.19 17.85 39.30
C LEU A 159 -3.00 18.78 39.56
N THR A 160 -1.97 18.25 40.22
CA THR A 160 -0.72 18.97 40.50
C THR A 160 0.25 18.92 39.33
N GLU A 161 0.19 17.84 38.54
CA GLU A 161 0.99 17.68 37.32
C GLU A 161 0.54 18.64 36.22
N LYS A 162 1.50 19.08 35.41
CA LYS A 162 1.21 19.88 34.23
C LYS A 162 0.49 19.02 33.19
N VAL A 163 -0.64 19.52 32.70
CA VAL A 163 -1.30 18.98 31.50
C VAL A 163 -0.44 19.34 30.30
N SER A 164 0.34 18.38 29.85
CA SER A 164 1.22 18.52 28.70
C SER A 164 1.53 17.16 28.11
N PHE A 165 1.79 17.12 26.81
CA PHE A 165 2.25 15.90 26.14
C PHE A 165 3.53 16.19 25.37
N MET A 166 4.59 15.44 25.65
CA MET A 166 5.81 15.44 24.84
C MET A 166 5.73 14.29 23.83
N GLN A 167 5.72 14.64 22.54
CA GLN A 167 5.77 13.68 21.46
C GLN A 167 7.07 12.87 21.54
N LYS A 168 6.95 11.54 21.61
CA LYS A 168 8.11 10.65 21.61
C LYS A 168 8.81 10.64 20.25
N PRO A 169 10.14 10.74 20.19
CA PRO A 169 10.83 10.72 18.91
C PRO A 169 10.75 9.34 18.22
N ILE A 170 10.83 9.32 16.88
CA ILE A 170 11.02 8.13 16.03
C ILE A 170 12.12 8.48 15.03
N SER A 171 13.07 7.57 14.82
CA SER A 171 14.12 7.71 13.82
C SER A 171 14.48 6.34 13.25
N THR A 172 13.70 5.89 12.27
CA THR A 172 13.94 4.62 11.57
C THR A 172 14.44 4.86 10.16
N ALA A 173 15.37 4.01 9.74
CA ALA A 173 16.00 4.04 8.42
C ALA A 173 16.26 2.62 7.94
N ILE A 174 16.27 2.44 6.61
CA ILE A 174 16.51 1.14 5.99
C ILE A 174 17.99 0.74 6.17
N GLY A 175 18.20 -0.47 6.66
CA GLY A 175 19.52 -1.10 6.73
C GLY A 175 20.46 -0.55 7.80
N HIS A 176 20.07 0.47 8.57
CA HIS A 176 20.91 1.02 9.65
C HIS A 176 20.10 1.73 10.74
N LYS A 177 20.76 2.02 11.87
CA LYS A 177 20.21 2.87 12.93
C LYS A 177 20.65 4.31 12.73
N ILE A 178 19.74 5.24 12.94
CA ILE A 178 20.04 6.67 12.95
C ILE A 178 19.52 7.29 14.25
N ASP A 179 20.36 8.07 14.93
CA ASP A 179 19.96 8.83 16.10
C ASP A 179 19.24 10.10 15.63
N ILE A 180 18.07 10.39 16.19
CA ILE A 180 17.29 11.59 15.91
C ILE A 180 18.11 12.89 16.06
N LYS A 181 19.14 12.90 16.93
CA LYS A 181 20.04 14.04 17.13
C LYS A 181 20.91 14.38 15.92
N GLN A 182 21.07 13.43 15.00
CA GLN A 182 21.82 13.63 13.75
C GLN A 182 20.95 14.24 12.65
N LEU A 183 19.63 14.30 12.86
CA LEU A 183 18.67 14.80 11.90
C LEU A 183 18.26 16.25 12.23
N LYS A 184 18.08 17.04 11.17
CA LYS A 184 17.53 18.39 11.22
C LYS A 184 16.02 18.37 11.10
N ASP A 185 15.38 19.30 11.79
CA ASP A 185 13.93 19.52 11.77
C ASP A 185 13.63 20.86 11.07
N PRO A 186 12.85 20.90 9.98
CA PRO A 186 12.11 19.78 9.37
C PRO A 186 13.01 18.82 8.59
N VAL A 187 12.61 17.55 8.50
CA VAL A 187 13.43 16.46 7.92
C VAL A 187 13.95 16.77 6.51
N ALA A 188 13.16 17.51 5.72
CA ALA A 188 13.49 17.89 4.35
C ALA A 188 14.76 18.77 4.24
N THR A 189 15.25 19.34 5.35
CA THR A 189 16.47 20.17 5.38
C THR A 189 17.76 19.37 5.58
N ASN A 190 17.66 18.05 5.75
CA ASN A 190 18.83 17.17 5.78
C ASN A 190 19.39 16.99 4.36
N ALA A 191 20.71 16.94 4.25
CA ALA A 191 21.37 16.61 2.99
C ALA A 191 21.34 15.10 2.76
N GLY A 192 21.35 14.67 1.49
CA GLY A 192 21.51 13.25 1.14
C GLY A 192 20.36 12.35 1.58
N LEU A 193 19.10 12.83 1.56
CA LEU A 193 17.93 12.07 2.01
C LEU A 193 17.82 10.68 1.35
N GLN A 194 18.18 10.56 0.08
CA GLN A 194 18.21 9.27 -0.63
C GLN A 194 19.17 8.26 -0.01
N ALA A 195 20.33 8.72 0.47
CA ALA A 195 21.33 7.88 1.11
C ALA A 195 20.98 7.60 2.58
N LEU A 196 20.29 8.52 3.24
CA LEU A 196 19.79 8.33 4.61
C LEU A 196 18.68 7.28 4.69
N ALA A 197 17.97 6.99 3.58
CA ALA A 197 16.95 5.95 3.48
C ALA A 197 15.97 5.94 4.67
N LEU A 198 15.50 7.13 5.05
CA LEU A 198 14.63 7.33 6.21
C LEU A 198 13.26 6.72 5.93
N GLU A 199 12.71 5.98 6.90
CA GLU A 199 11.35 5.43 6.80
C GLU A 199 10.35 6.27 7.60
N GLN A 200 10.68 6.56 8.86
CA GLN A 200 9.86 7.37 9.74
C GLN A 200 10.74 8.26 10.60
N VAL A 201 10.49 9.56 10.50
CA VAL A 201 11.11 10.55 11.37
C VAL A 201 10.03 11.32 12.11
N ARG A 202 10.20 11.38 13.43
CA ARG A 202 9.37 12.16 14.33
C ARG A 202 10.27 12.80 15.37
N PHE A 203 10.31 14.13 15.40
CA PHE A 203 11.10 14.87 16.38
C PHE A 203 10.37 14.98 17.72
N GLU A 204 11.12 15.05 18.81
CA GLU A 204 10.55 15.34 20.13
C GLU A 204 10.06 16.79 20.18
N LYS A 205 8.77 16.98 20.43
CA LYS A 205 8.12 18.30 20.50
C LYS A 205 7.01 18.31 21.53
N PRO A 206 6.79 19.44 22.25
CA PRO A 206 5.57 19.62 23.01
C PRO A 206 4.39 19.67 22.02
N LEU A 207 3.34 18.90 22.30
CA LEU A 207 2.13 18.94 21.49
C LEU A 207 1.11 19.91 22.08
N PRO A 208 0.36 20.64 21.23
CA PRO A 208 -0.72 21.48 21.70
C PRO A 208 -1.82 20.61 22.31
N LEU A 209 -2.40 21.10 23.41
CA LEU A 209 -3.62 20.54 23.98
C LEU A 209 -4.77 20.75 22.99
N GLN A 210 -5.45 19.68 22.59
CA GLN A 210 -6.67 19.76 21.78
C GLN A 210 -7.92 19.59 22.63
N ALA A 211 -7.87 18.67 23.59
CA ALA A 211 -8.97 18.43 24.53
C ALA A 211 -8.44 17.85 25.84
N LEU A 212 -9.10 18.19 26.94
CA LEU A 212 -8.97 17.56 28.25
C LEU A 212 -10.36 17.19 28.76
N MET A 213 -10.67 15.90 28.76
CA MET A 213 -11.97 15.39 29.22
C MET A 213 -11.82 14.67 30.55
N ALA A 214 -12.67 14.97 31.53
CA ALA A 214 -12.79 14.22 32.77
C ALA A 214 -13.97 13.26 32.71
N TYR A 215 -13.71 11.98 32.94
CA TYR A 215 -14.72 10.93 32.95
C TYR A 215 -15.02 10.48 34.38
N PRO A 216 -16.15 10.88 35.00
CA PRO A 216 -16.53 10.37 36.32
C PRO A 216 -16.90 8.89 36.27
N ALA A 217 -16.82 8.21 37.42
CA ALA A 217 -17.34 6.84 37.56
C ALA A 217 -18.84 6.72 37.25
N THR A 218 -19.60 7.79 37.51
CA THR A 218 -21.03 7.89 37.22
C THR A 218 -21.37 9.28 36.70
N GLY A 219 -22.19 9.38 35.66
CA GLY A 219 -22.62 10.64 35.06
C GLY A 219 -21.89 11.00 33.76
N PRO A 220 -22.17 12.17 33.18
CA PRO A 220 -21.61 12.58 31.91
C PRO A 220 -20.14 13.00 32.03
N ALA A 221 -19.40 12.86 30.92
CA ALA A 221 -18.05 13.42 30.82
C ALA A 221 -18.08 14.95 30.90
N ILE A 222 -17.03 15.53 31.48
CA ILE A 222 -16.88 16.96 31.69
C ILE A 222 -15.72 17.44 30.81
N ASP A 223 -15.97 18.43 29.95
CA ASP A 223 -14.91 19.10 29.19
C ASP A 223 -14.20 20.13 30.08
N LEU A 224 -12.90 19.92 30.31
CA LEU A 224 -12.04 20.77 31.11
C LEU A 224 -11.02 21.54 30.26
N THR A 225 -11.10 21.45 28.93
CA THR A 225 -10.10 22.02 28.02
C THR A 225 -9.87 23.51 28.27
N ALA A 226 -10.94 24.28 28.40
CA ALA A 226 -10.88 25.72 28.66
C ALA A 226 -10.41 26.09 30.08
N LYS A 227 -10.27 25.10 30.98
CA LYS A 227 -9.78 25.29 32.36
C LYS A 227 -8.28 25.02 32.49
N VAL A 228 -7.60 24.70 31.39
CA VAL A 228 -6.14 24.54 31.36
C VAL A 228 -5.51 25.88 30.97
N TYR A 229 -4.72 26.45 31.87
CA TYR A 229 -3.96 27.66 31.57
C TYR A 229 -2.86 27.40 30.54
N ALA A 230 -2.34 28.44 29.89
CA ALA A 230 -1.21 28.34 28.97
C ALA A 230 0.06 27.72 29.61
N SER A 231 0.19 27.81 30.93
CA SER A 231 1.24 27.14 31.70
C SER A 231 1.09 25.61 31.74
N GLY A 232 -0.09 25.09 31.37
CA GLY A 232 -0.52 23.69 31.50
C GLY A 232 -1.10 23.35 32.88
N LYS A 233 -1.26 24.34 33.79
CA LYS A 233 -1.93 24.13 35.07
C LYS A 233 -3.44 24.00 34.85
N LEU A 234 -4.06 22.96 35.41
CA LEU A 234 -5.50 22.78 35.42
C LEU A 234 -6.13 23.54 36.59
N ASP A 235 -7.07 24.44 36.28
CA ASP A 235 -7.90 25.14 37.28
C ASP A 235 -9.23 24.43 37.48
N TRP A 236 -9.13 23.24 38.08
CA TRP A 236 -10.29 22.43 38.40
C TRP A 236 -9.96 21.48 39.54
N THR A 237 -10.93 21.32 40.44
CA THR A 237 -10.88 20.35 41.52
C THR A 237 -11.93 19.29 41.23
N ALA A 238 -11.53 18.02 41.32
CA ALA A 238 -12.43 16.91 41.13
C ALA A 238 -13.58 16.99 42.15
N PRO A 239 -14.86 16.90 41.71
CA PRO A 239 -15.98 16.83 42.63
C PRO A 239 -15.78 15.70 43.65
N ALA A 240 -16.10 15.99 44.91
CA ALA A 240 -16.07 14.95 45.95
C ALA A 240 -17.11 13.87 45.61
N VAL A 241 -16.70 12.60 45.68
CA VAL A 241 -17.59 11.45 45.49
C VAL A 241 -17.75 10.74 46.83
N GLN A 242 -18.96 10.25 47.13
CA GLN A 242 -19.29 9.56 48.39
C GLN A 242 -18.63 8.17 48.56
N SER A 243 -17.85 7.66 47.60
CA SER A 243 -17.38 6.27 47.57
C SER A 243 -15.86 6.10 47.40
N SER A 244 -15.31 5.10 48.11
CA SER A 244 -13.90 4.72 48.30
C SER A 244 -13.20 4.09 47.07
N LEU A 245 -13.48 4.52 45.84
CA LEU A 245 -12.76 4.03 44.66
C LEU A 245 -11.42 4.76 44.48
N PRO A 246 -10.33 4.06 44.13
CA PRO A 246 -8.99 4.64 44.04
C PRO A 246 -8.79 5.57 42.83
N LEU A 247 -9.71 5.55 41.85
CA LEU A 247 -9.70 6.34 40.63
C LEU A 247 -11.12 6.90 40.39
N ALA A 248 -11.31 8.21 40.52
CA ALA A 248 -12.63 8.84 40.34
C ALA A 248 -12.79 9.51 38.96
N TYR A 249 -11.68 9.93 38.35
CA TYR A 249 -11.67 10.56 37.02
C TYR A 249 -10.47 10.10 36.19
N THR A 250 -10.71 9.73 34.93
CA THR A 250 -9.67 9.62 33.90
C THR A 250 -9.65 10.92 33.11
N LEU A 251 -8.50 11.56 33.02
CA LEU A 251 -8.30 12.77 32.22
C LEU A 251 -7.63 12.40 30.90
N ALA A 252 -8.35 12.35 29.77
CA ALA A 252 -7.74 12.06 28.48
C ALA A 252 -7.31 13.37 27.78
N VAL A 253 -6.00 13.56 27.66
CA VAL A 253 -5.45 14.61 26.78
C VAL A 253 -5.53 14.11 25.36
N ARG A 254 -6.13 14.86 24.44
CA ARG A 254 -5.96 14.63 23.01
C ARG A 254 -4.95 15.63 22.48
N SER A 255 -3.94 15.15 21.78
CA SER A 255 -3.02 16.00 21.02
C SER A 255 -2.94 15.51 19.58
N ILE A 256 -3.00 16.43 18.63
CA ILE A 256 -2.61 16.16 17.25
C ILE A 256 -1.10 16.23 17.23
N ALA A 257 -0.50 15.10 16.96
CA ALA A 257 0.92 14.95 16.98
C ALA A 257 1.52 15.26 15.60
N GLY A 258 2.74 15.78 15.62
CA GLY A 258 3.41 16.42 14.49
C GLY A 258 3.65 15.48 13.30
N PRO A 259 4.18 16.02 12.19
CA PRO A 259 4.38 15.28 10.96
C PRO A 259 5.19 14.00 11.23
N VAL A 260 4.68 12.87 10.75
CA VAL A 260 5.51 11.70 10.47
C VAL A 260 6.00 11.89 9.04
N ALA A 261 7.28 12.20 8.89
CA ALA A 261 7.88 12.24 7.57
C ALA A 261 8.38 10.84 7.21
N GLY A 262 8.02 10.38 6.02
CA GLY A 262 8.58 9.19 5.39
C GLY A 262 9.14 9.51 4.02
#